data_AF-A0A291GB16-F1
#
_entry.id   AF-A0A291GB16-F1
#
_cell.length_a   1.000
_cell.length_b   1.000
_cell.length_c   1.000
_cell.angle_alpha   90.00
_cell.angle_beta   90.00
_cell.angle_gamma   90.00
#
_symmetry.space_group_name_H-M   'P 1'
#
loop_
_entity.id
_entity.type
_entity.pdbx_description
1 polymer ?
#
loop_
_entity_poly.entity_id
_entity_poly.type
_entity_poly.pdbx_seq_one_letter_code
_entity_poly.pdbx_strand_id
1 'polypeptide(L)'
;MDKKFQDAVHDWVLTCFGEEIAMDAAERNRRFLEEALELVQSLGASRTFAHELVDYVFSRPQGDAPQEIGGVMVTLASLCATHGIDLAHEAEKELSRIESPAIIARIRAKHAGKPQF
;
A
#
# COMPACT_ATOMS: atom_id res chain seq x y z
N MET A 1 -13.50 14.37 17.22
CA MET A 1 -12.67 13.19 17.45
C MET A 1 -11.94 12.97 16.15
N ASP A 2 -10.61 13.03 16.17
CA ASP A 2 -9.85 12.84 14.93
C ASP A 2 -10.18 11.48 14.34
N LYS A 3 -10.42 11.46 13.04
CA LYS A 3 -10.80 10.27 12.31
C LYS A 3 -9.62 9.29 12.35
N LYS A 4 -9.87 7.99 12.56
CA LYS A 4 -8.80 6.99 12.52
C LYS A 4 -8.18 6.97 11.13
N PHE A 5 -6.87 6.75 11.04
CA PHE A 5 -6.13 6.75 9.78
C PHE A 5 -6.79 5.87 8.70
N GLN A 6 -7.18 4.64 9.05
CA GLN A 6 -7.83 3.72 8.12
C GLN A 6 -9.14 4.28 7.53
N ASP A 7 -9.97 4.91 8.36
CA ASP A 7 -11.24 5.48 7.91
C ASP A 7 -10.99 6.70 7.01
N ALA A 8 -9.97 7.50 7.32
CA ALA A 8 -9.59 8.66 6.51
C ALA A 8 -9.04 8.24 5.13
N VAL A 9 -8.22 7.19 5.09
CA VAL A 9 -7.75 6.59 3.83
C VAL A 9 -8.94 6.07 3.00
N HIS A 10 -9.91 5.39 3.63
CA HIS A 10 -11.07 4.88 2.92
C HIS A 10 -11.89 6.00 2.27
N ASP A 11 -12.18 7.08 3.00
CA ASP A 11 -12.85 8.27 2.47
C ASP A 11 -12.08 8.89 1.30
N TRP A 12 -10.76 8.98 1.42
CA TRP A 12 -9.91 9.53 0.36
C TRP A 12 -9.98 8.67 -0.90
N VAL A 13 -9.90 7.33 -0.76
CA VAL A 13 -10.00 6.41 -1.92
C VAL A 13 -11.36 6.57 -2.60
N LEU A 14 -12.46 6.61 -1.84
CA LEU A 14 -13.81 6.84 -2.37
C LEU A 14 -13.92 8.17 -3.10
N THR A 15 -13.41 9.25 -2.50
CA THR A 15 -13.43 10.59 -3.10
C THR A 15 -12.58 10.66 -4.37
N CYS A 16 -11.42 10.00 -4.37
CA CYS A 16 -10.47 10.06 -5.47
C CYS A 16 -10.93 9.21 -6.66
N PHE A 17 -11.46 8.01 -6.43
CA PHE A 17 -11.71 7.03 -7.50
C PHE A 17 -13.17 6.62 -7.69
N GLY A 18 -14.07 7.00 -6.78
CA GLY A 18 -15.44 6.50 -6.77
C GLY A 18 -15.57 5.09 -6.19
N GLU A 19 -16.80 4.68 -5.90
CA GLU A 19 -17.10 3.43 -5.18
C GLU A 19 -16.63 2.17 -5.93
N GLU A 20 -16.84 2.11 -7.24
CA GLU A 20 -16.47 0.95 -8.06
C GLU A 20 -14.98 0.59 -7.93
N ILE A 21 -14.10 1.59 -8.09
CA ILE A 21 -12.65 1.39 -8.02
C ILE A 21 -12.18 1.26 -6.56
N ALA A 22 -12.84 1.96 -5.63
CA ALA A 22 -12.51 1.87 -4.22
C ALA A 22 -12.77 0.48 -3.64
N MET A 23 -13.81 -0.19 -4.14
CA MET A 23 -14.24 -1.51 -3.69
C MET A 23 -13.74 -2.67 -4.56
N ASP A 24 -12.97 -2.40 -5.61
CA ASP A 24 -12.30 -3.44 -6.41
C ASP A 24 -11.15 -4.10 -5.61
N ALA A 25 -11.40 -5.31 -5.14
CA ALA A 25 -10.44 -6.10 -4.37
C ALA A 25 -9.14 -6.40 -5.15
N ALA A 26 -9.22 -6.63 -6.46
CA ALA A 26 -8.04 -6.89 -7.28
C ALA A 26 -7.18 -5.61 -7.39
N GLU A 27 -7.81 -4.45 -7.53
CA GLU A 27 -7.10 -3.17 -7.53
C GLU A 27 -6.46 -2.88 -6.18
N ARG A 28 -7.16 -3.13 -5.06
CA ARG A 28 -6.58 -2.94 -3.72
C ARG A 28 -5.37 -3.85 -3.50
N ASN A 29 -5.43 -5.10 -3.96
CA ASN A 29 -4.30 -6.03 -3.92
C ASN A 29 -3.12 -5.52 -4.75
N ARG A 30 -3.34 -5.11 -6.00
CA ARG A 30 -2.28 -4.57 -6.87
C ARG A 30 -1.62 -3.34 -6.25
N ARG A 31 -2.41 -2.40 -5.74
CA ARG A 31 -1.89 -1.17 -5.14
C ARG A 31 -1.08 -1.43 -3.89
N PHE A 32 -1.55 -2.31 -3.00
CA PHE A 32 -0.78 -2.67 -1.82
C PHE A 32 0.56 -3.33 -2.20
N LEU A 33 0.54 -4.30 -3.14
CA LEU A 33 1.74 -4.99 -3.58
C LEU A 33 2.74 -4.04 -4.28
N GLU A 34 2.25 -3.10 -5.10
CA GLU A 34 3.08 -2.07 -5.76
C GLU A 34 3.84 -1.22 -4.73
N GLU A 35 3.15 -0.68 -3.72
CA GLU A 35 3.79 0.13 -2.67
C GLU A 35 4.76 -0.70 -1.80
N ALA A 36 4.41 -1.96 -1.49
CA ALA A 36 5.30 -2.85 -0.76
C ALA A 36 6.61 -3.13 -1.54
N LEU A 37 6.50 -3.31 -2.86
CA LEU A 37 7.65 -3.50 -3.75
C LEU A 37 8.47 -2.21 -3.89
N GLU A 38 7.83 -1.06 -4.04
CA GLU A 38 8.50 0.25 -4.09
C GLU A 38 9.27 0.53 -2.78
N LEU A 39 8.67 0.21 -1.62
CA LEU A 39 9.32 0.35 -0.32
C LEU A 39 10.59 -0.51 -0.24
N VAL A 40 10.50 -1.83 -0.47
CA VAL A 40 11.69 -2.69 -0.35
C VAL A 40 12.74 -2.37 -1.42
N GLN A 41 12.34 -1.97 -2.62
CA GLN A 41 13.26 -1.49 -3.66
C GLN A 41 14.03 -0.26 -3.18
N SER A 42 13.35 0.71 -2.55
CA SER A 42 14.00 1.92 -2.01
C SER A 42 15.05 1.61 -0.93
N LEU A 43 14.92 0.45 -0.27
CA LEU A 43 15.82 -0.05 0.76
C LEU A 43 16.90 -1.02 0.22
N GLY A 44 17.00 -1.15 -1.10
CA GLY A 44 18.06 -1.91 -1.78
C GLY A 44 17.70 -3.36 -2.14
N ALA A 45 16.43 -3.77 -1.99
CA ALA A 45 16.00 -5.09 -2.47
C ALA A 45 16.14 -5.18 -3.99
N SER A 46 16.70 -6.30 -4.47
CA SER A 46 16.80 -6.58 -5.90
C SER A 46 15.50 -7.18 -6.44
N ARG A 47 15.28 -7.04 -7.76
CA ARG A 47 14.19 -7.73 -8.46
C ARG A 47 14.23 -9.24 -8.24
N THR A 48 15.42 -9.84 -8.32
CA THR A 48 15.61 -11.28 -8.11
C THR A 48 15.18 -11.70 -6.72
N PHE A 49 15.62 -10.95 -5.69
CA PHE A 49 15.22 -11.21 -4.31
C PHE A 49 13.70 -11.15 -4.12
N ALA A 50 13.02 -10.16 -4.73
CA ALA A 50 11.56 -10.08 -4.67
C ALA A 50 10.88 -11.28 -5.33
N HIS A 51 11.35 -11.75 -6.48
CA HIS A 51 10.79 -12.93 -7.16
C HIS A 51 11.02 -14.22 -6.37
N GLU A 52 12.19 -14.42 -5.77
CA GLU A 52 12.45 -15.57 -4.90
C GLU A 52 11.49 -15.61 -3.71
N LEU A 53 11.16 -14.45 -3.14
CA LEU A 53 10.18 -14.37 -2.05
C LEU A 53 8.75 -14.67 -2.52
N VAL A 54 8.39 -14.25 -3.74
CA VAL A 54 7.11 -14.64 -4.37
C VAL A 54 7.05 -16.16 -4.49
N ASP A 55 8.05 -16.81 -5.08
CA ASP A 55 8.06 -18.26 -5.23
C ASP A 55 7.95 -18.98 -3.87
N TYR A 56 8.66 -18.48 -2.86
CA TYR A 56 8.60 -19.02 -1.51
C TYR A 56 7.23 -18.90 -0.86
N VAL A 57 6.57 -17.73 -0.93
CA VAL A 57 5.25 -17.51 -0.33
C VAL A 57 4.19 -18.33 -1.07
N PHE A 58 4.19 -18.31 -2.39
CA PHE A 58 3.20 -19.00 -3.22
C PHE A 58 3.42 -20.52 -3.32
N SER A 59 4.54 -21.04 -2.80
CA SER A 59 4.75 -22.49 -2.62
C SER A 59 3.91 -23.11 -1.50
N ARG A 60 3.22 -22.29 -0.70
CA ARG A 60 2.47 -22.69 0.50
C ARG A 60 0.96 -22.58 0.27
N PRO A 61 0.14 -23.28 1.08
CA PRO A 61 -1.29 -23.02 1.12
C PRO A 61 -1.58 -21.57 1.49
N GLN A 62 -2.70 -21.05 0.99
CA GLN A 62 -3.18 -19.71 1.32
C GLN A 62 -3.41 -19.54 2.84
N GLY A 63 -2.94 -18.42 3.39
CA GLY A 63 -3.13 -18.04 4.79
C GLY A 63 -4.50 -17.41 5.09
N ASP A 64 -4.78 -17.21 6.38
CA ASP A 64 -5.97 -16.50 6.87
C ASP A 64 -5.75 -14.98 6.82
N ALA A 65 -6.65 -14.25 6.15
CA ALA A 65 -6.41 -12.83 5.85
C ALA A 65 -6.23 -11.95 7.11
N PRO A 66 -7.05 -12.07 8.18
CA PRO A 66 -6.79 -11.38 9.44
C PRO A 66 -5.40 -11.63 10.03
N GLN A 67 -4.91 -12.87 9.98
CA GLN A 67 -3.58 -13.21 10.46
C GLN A 67 -2.49 -12.56 9.59
N GLU A 68 -2.62 -12.62 8.27
CA GLU A 68 -1.64 -12.04 7.35
C GLU A 68 -1.59 -10.51 7.44
N ILE A 69 -2.73 -9.84 7.69
CA ILE A 69 -2.77 -8.40 7.98
C ILE A 69 -1.93 -8.07 9.23
N GLY A 70 -2.05 -8.89 10.28
CA GLY A 70 -1.22 -8.75 11.49
C GLY A 70 0.27 -8.92 11.19
N GLY A 71 0.63 -9.92 10.38
CA GLY A 71 2.01 -10.16 9.94
C GLY A 71 2.60 -8.98 9.16
N VAL A 72 1.84 -8.44 8.20
CA VAL A 72 2.22 -7.23 7.44
C VAL A 72 2.48 -6.05 8.38
N MET A 73 1.57 -5.78 9.33
CA MET A 73 1.72 -4.63 10.23
C MET A 73 2.95 -4.74 11.13
N VAL A 74 3.21 -5.93 11.70
CA VAL A 74 4.37 -6.16 12.58
C VAL A 74 5.68 -6.07 11.79
N THR A 75 5.74 -6.64 10.59
CA THR A 75 6.95 -6.62 9.77
C THR A 75 7.24 -5.23 9.22
N LEU A 76 6.22 -4.47 8.81
CA LEU A 76 6.36 -3.07 8.40
C LEU A 76 6.90 -2.21 9.55
N ALA A 77 6.35 -2.35 10.76
CA ALA A 77 6.84 -1.61 11.93
C ALA A 77 8.30 -1.96 12.26
N SER A 78 8.68 -3.24 12.19
CA SER A 78 10.05 -3.70 12.40
C SER A 78 11.03 -3.15 11.34
N LEU A 79 10.61 -3.11 10.07
CA LEU A 79 11.38 -2.53 8.97
C LEU A 79 11.60 -1.03 9.20
N CYS A 80 10.55 -0.29 9.53
CA CYS A 80 10.64 1.13 9.85
C CYS A 80 11.61 1.38 11.02
N ALA A 81 11.50 0.60 12.11
CA ALA A 81 12.41 0.72 13.25
C ALA A 81 13.88 0.46 12.87
N THR A 82 14.14 -0.53 12.00
CA THR A 82 15.49 -0.85 11.50
C THR A 82 16.11 0.29 10.69
N HIS A 83 15.27 1.03 9.96
CA HIS A 83 15.70 2.16 9.13
C HIS A 83 15.54 3.54 9.80
N GLY A 84 15.12 3.59 11.07
CA GLY A 84 14.89 4.86 11.79
C GLY A 84 13.76 5.71 11.21
N ILE A 85 12.75 5.07 10.61
CA ILE A 85 11.58 5.72 10.02
C ILE A 85 10.42 5.69 11.02
N ASP A 86 9.79 6.84 11.24
CA ASP A 86 8.53 6.92 11.99
C ASP A 86 7.37 6.54 11.08
N LEU A 87 6.84 5.33 11.29
CA LEU A 87 5.75 4.76 10.49
C LEU A 87 4.48 5.63 10.50
N ALA A 88 4.08 6.12 11.68
CA ALA A 88 2.84 6.87 11.82
C ALA A 88 2.97 8.25 11.19
N HIS A 89 4.10 8.92 11.43
CA HIS A 89 4.39 10.23 10.86
C HIS A 89 4.40 10.22 9.33
N GLU A 90 5.11 9.26 8.71
CA GLU A 90 5.18 9.20 7.24
C GLU A 90 3.83 8.80 6.62
N ALA A 91 3.03 7.98 7.30
CA ALA A 91 1.67 7.65 6.85
C ALA A 91 0.75 8.88 6.84
N GLU A 92 0.73 9.67 7.91
CA GLU A 92 -0.09 10.90 8.00
C GLU A 92 0.35 11.98 7.01
N LYS A 93 1.67 12.14 6.84
CA LYS A 93 2.27 13.07 5.88
C LYS A 93 1.90 12.71 4.45
N GLU A 94 1.91 11.42 4.10
CA GLU A 94 1.52 10.96 2.77
C GLU A 94 0.02 11.18 2.53
N LEU A 95 -0.84 10.83 3.50
CA LEU A 95 -2.29 11.09 3.40
C LEU A 95 -2.57 12.58 3.16
N SER A 96 -1.93 13.45 3.94
CA SER A 96 -2.05 14.91 3.77
C SER A 96 -1.61 15.39 2.38
N ARG A 97 -0.58 14.76 1.80
CA ARG A 97 -0.08 15.09 0.46
C ARG A 97 -1.07 14.69 -0.63
N ILE A 98 -1.61 13.47 -0.56
CA ILE A 98 -2.49 12.91 -1.59
C ILE A 98 -3.91 13.47 -1.56
N GLU A 99 -4.32 14.09 -0.45
CA GLU A 99 -5.59 14.83 -0.34
C GLU A 99 -5.59 16.16 -1.12
N SER A 100 -4.42 16.73 -1.44
CA SER A 100 -4.39 18.01 -2.15
C SER A 100 -4.98 17.90 -3.56
N PRO A 101 -5.81 18.88 -4.02
CA PRO A 101 -6.49 18.79 -5.31
C PRO A 101 -5.55 18.57 -6.51
N ALA A 102 -4.37 19.20 -6.46
CA ALA A 102 -3.35 19.06 -7.50
C ALA A 102 -2.79 17.62 -7.57
N ILE A 103 -2.61 16.96 -6.43
CA ILE A 103 -2.13 15.57 -6.38
C ILE A 103 -3.25 14.60 -6.77
N ILE A 104 -4.49 14.83 -6.33
CA ILE A 104 -5.66 14.04 -6.77
C ILE A 104 -5.76 14.04 -8.30
N ALA A 105 -5.66 15.20 -8.94
CA ALA A 105 -5.72 15.31 -10.41
C ALA A 105 -4.60 14.48 -11.09
N ARG A 106 -3.38 14.52 -10.54
CA ARG A 106 -2.24 13.73 -11.04
C ARG A 106 -2.45 12.23 -10.83
N ILE A 107 -3.00 11.82 -9.68
CA ILE A 107 -3.27 10.43 -9.34
C ILE A 107 -4.32 9.86 -10.29
N ARG A 108 -5.42 10.58 -10.54
CA ARG A 108 -6.46 10.18 -11.50
C ARG A 108 -5.90 10.01 -12.92
N ALA A 109 -5.08 10.95 -13.37
CA ALA A 109 -4.46 10.88 -14.69
C ALA A 109 -3.52 9.66 -14.81
N LYS A 110 -2.72 9.37 -13.77
CA LYS A 110 -1.86 8.17 -13.74
C LYS A 110 -2.67 6.88 -13.71
N HIS A 111 -3.76 6.84 -12.94
CA HIS A 111 -4.60 5.65 -12.79
C HIS A 111 -5.22 5.23 -14.13
N ALA A 112 -5.64 6.18 -14.97
CA ALA A 112 -6.19 5.91 -16.30
C ALA A 112 -5.20 5.18 -17.25
N GLY A 113 -3.90 5.24 -16.97
CA GLY A 113 -2.86 4.58 -17.78
C GLY A 113 -2.28 3.31 -17.15
N LYS A 114 -2.82 2.83 -16.03
CA LYS A 114 -2.26 1.64 -15.36
C LYS A 114 -2.55 0.34 -16.12
N PRO A 115 -1.57 -0.56 -16.23
CA PRO A 115 -1.78 -1.89 -16.79
C PRO A 115 -2.75 -2.71 -15.93
N GLN A 116 -3.63 -3.47 -16.60
CA GLN A 116 -4.46 -4.48 -15.96
C GLN A 116 -3.70 -5.81 -16.00
N PHE A 117 -3.03 -6.13 -14.90
CA PHE A 117 -2.47 -7.46 -14.65
C PHE A 117 -3.51 -8.35 -13.97
#